data_AF-A0A7C5EWN2-F1
#
_entry.id   AF-A0A7C5EWN2-F1
#
_cell.length_a   1.000
_cell.length_b   1.000
_cell.length_c   1.000
_cell.angle_alpha   90.00
_cell.angle_beta   90.00
_cell.angle_gamma   90.00
#
_symmetry.space_group_name_H-M   'P 1'
#
loop_
_entity.id
_entity.type
_entity.pdbx_description
1 polymer ?
#
loop_
_entity_poly.entity_id
_entity_poly.type
_entity_poly.pdbx_seq_one_letter_code
_entity_poly.pdbx_strand_id
1 'polypeptide(L)'
;MRTLKWVAACTCFLLGIGLFQTVRLEAGPNDRTIYLPIVRLPPCLAIPGVTYEVIPVLEPSTNPPASAHPDLNLALRGYRLAPGNPFKGFVFYSGDADAYAPRLTDLFADQRAPTFINVYQVYQWDGNWPGSFWPILSPEVTMAGLAATAGEILYLPGTFTPNAIYGDEYQALVLYAEEERLTLKYTREDNVIQGYTIHLEGICVEPSLLALYRASDAGGRAYLPGLKVRQPLGRARGSEVKIAVRDTGTFMDPRSHKDWWRDVPVSSNIIWRWAPEEPWFQAHQRAILERLRRKP
;
A
#
# COMPACT_ATOMS: atom_id res chain seq x y z
N MET A 1 42.04 28.90 13.66
CA MET A 1 42.43 27.52 14.00
C MET A 1 42.18 27.30 15.50
N ARG A 2 41.06 26.67 15.86
CA ARG A 2 40.84 26.12 17.21
C ARG A 2 40.58 24.63 17.04
N THR A 3 41.40 23.83 17.70
CA THR A 3 41.44 22.37 17.61
C THR A 3 40.24 21.75 18.32
N LEU A 4 39.47 20.94 17.58
CA LEU A 4 38.37 20.13 18.11
C LEU A 4 38.98 18.92 18.83
N LYS A 5 38.85 18.84 20.16
CA LYS A 5 39.22 17.63 20.92
C LYS A 5 37.97 16.79 21.14
N TRP A 6 37.96 15.59 20.57
CA TRP A 6 36.96 14.56 20.83
C TRP A 6 37.27 13.87 22.16
N VAL A 7 36.32 13.87 23.09
CA VAL A 7 36.40 13.03 24.29
C VAL A 7 35.22 12.06 24.23
N ALA A 8 35.53 10.81 23.87
CA ALA A 8 34.59 9.70 24.01
C ALA A 8 34.63 9.22 25.46
N ALA A 9 33.56 9.46 26.21
CA ALA A 9 33.36 8.84 27.51
C ALA A 9 32.55 7.55 27.31
N CYS A 10 33.23 6.40 27.45
CA CYS A 10 32.62 5.09 27.36
C CYS A 10 32.37 4.58 28.79
N THR A 11 31.12 4.62 29.25
CA THR A 11 30.73 4.06 30.55
C THR A 11 30.05 2.71 30.32
N CYS A 12 30.77 1.62 30.56
CA CYS A 12 30.22 0.28 30.54
C CYS A 12 29.40 0.02 31.82
N PHE A 13 28.11 -0.23 31.67
CA PHE A 13 27.30 -0.92 32.67
C PHE A 13 26.87 -2.27 32.10
N LEU A 14 27.42 -3.35 32.67
CA LEU A 14 27.07 -4.73 32.36
C LEU A 14 25.73 -5.08 33.02
N LEU A 15 24.64 -4.97 32.27
CA LEU A 15 23.38 -5.70 32.48
C LEU A 15 22.48 -5.50 31.24
N GLY A 16 22.45 -6.53 30.38
CA GLY A 16 21.52 -6.82 29.27
C GLY A 16 20.41 -5.84 28.86
N ILE A 17 20.72 -4.59 28.53
CA ILE A 17 19.77 -3.61 27.98
C ILE A 17 20.46 -2.85 26.84
N GLY A 18 19.74 -2.65 25.73
CA GLY A 18 20.26 -2.14 24.46
C GLY A 18 21.15 -0.90 24.57
N LEU A 19 22.13 -0.81 23.66
CA LEU A 19 23.03 0.32 23.49
C LEU A 19 22.23 1.59 23.15
N PHE A 20 21.93 2.41 24.17
CA PHE A 20 21.46 3.77 23.99
C PHE A 20 22.66 4.67 23.65
N GLN A 21 22.78 5.10 22.40
CA GLN A 21 23.67 6.21 22.05
C GLN A 21 22.92 7.53 22.18
N THR A 22 23.39 8.41 23.06
CA THR A 22 22.86 9.77 23.23
C THR A 22 23.75 10.76 22.49
N VAL A 23 23.17 11.55 21.57
CA VAL A 23 23.85 12.70 20.95
C VAL A 23 23.58 13.93 21.82
N ARG A 24 24.63 14.63 22.24
CA ARG A 24 24.54 15.86 23.03
C ARG A 24 24.81 17.07 22.13
N LEU A 25 23.81 17.94 21.97
CA LEU A 25 24.01 19.29 21.43
C LEU A 25 24.17 20.22 22.64
N GLU A 26 25.29 20.96 22.72
CA GLU A 26 25.47 21.97 23.77
C GLU A 26 24.63 23.20 23.44
N ALA A 27 23.81 23.60 24.42
CA ALA A 27 22.87 24.69 24.30
C ALA A 27 22.90 25.48 25.64
N GLY A 28 22.64 26.80 25.58
CA GLY A 28 23.04 27.81 26.58
C GLY A 28 22.30 27.74 27.93
N PRO A 29 22.52 28.71 28.85
CA PRO A 29 22.20 28.60 30.28
C PRO A 29 20.71 28.51 30.66
N ASN A 30 19.79 28.49 29.69
CA ASN A 30 18.35 28.23 29.89
C ASN A 30 17.83 27.06 29.03
N ASP A 31 18.70 26.23 28.46
CA ASP A 31 18.28 25.17 27.56
C ASP A 31 17.75 23.94 28.29
N ARG A 32 16.49 23.63 27.99
CA ARG A 32 15.88 22.34 28.33
C ARG A 32 16.46 21.28 27.41
N THR A 33 17.21 20.33 27.97
CA THR A 33 17.66 19.16 27.22
C THR A 33 16.47 18.25 26.91
N ILE A 34 16.11 18.12 25.64
CA ILE A 34 15.11 17.16 25.17
C ILE A 34 15.84 15.90 24.71
N TYR A 35 15.52 14.77 25.33
CA TYR A 35 15.99 13.45 24.90
C TYR A 35 14.93 12.81 24.00
N LEU A 36 15.25 12.63 22.72
CA LEU A 36 14.41 11.88 21.79
C LEU A 36 14.93 10.44 21.69
N PRO A 37 14.11 9.42 21.97
CA PRO A 37 14.52 8.03 21.75
C PRO A 37 14.70 7.78 20.24
N ILE A 38 15.84 7.22 19.86
CA ILE A 38 16.04 6.70 18.50
C ILE A 38 15.41 5.31 18.47
N VAL A 39 14.23 5.19 17.84
CA VAL A 39 13.64 3.89 17.53
C VAL A 39 14.17 3.44 16.18
N ARG A 40 15.13 2.51 16.17
CA ARG A 40 15.55 1.82 14.94
C ARG A 40 14.61 0.65 14.69
N LEU A 41 13.83 0.72 13.62
CA LEU A 41 13.08 -0.44 13.16
C LEU A 41 14.06 -1.48 12.60
N PRO A 42 13.80 -2.78 12.79
CA PRO A 42 14.63 -3.83 12.21
C PRO A 42 14.62 -3.76 10.68
N PRO A 43 15.69 -4.15 9.99
CA PRO A 43 15.72 -4.17 8.53
C PRO A 43 14.71 -5.18 7.95
N CYS A 44 14.28 -4.96 6.71
CA CYS A 44 13.49 -5.93 5.96
C CYS A 44 14.31 -7.21 5.74
N LEU A 45 13.76 -8.37 6.12
CA LEU A 45 14.44 -9.66 6.01
C LEU A 45 14.09 -10.35 4.69
N ALA A 46 15.11 -10.90 4.03
CA ALA A 46 14.95 -11.72 2.84
C ALA A 46 14.05 -12.94 3.09
N ILE A 47 13.39 -13.38 2.03
CA ILE A 47 12.59 -14.61 2.05
C ILE A 47 13.43 -15.71 1.37
N PRO A 48 13.81 -16.79 2.07
CA PRO A 48 14.65 -17.82 1.47
C PRO A 48 14.01 -18.46 0.22
N GLY A 49 14.81 -18.62 -0.83
CA GLY A 49 14.43 -19.37 -2.04
C GLY A 49 13.54 -18.63 -3.03
N VAL A 50 13.19 -17.36 -2.78
CA VAL A 50 12.46 -16.55 -3.77
C VAL A 50 13.41 -15.92 -4.77
N THR A 51 12.99 -15.85 -6.02
CA THR A 51 13.68 -15.15 -7.11
C THR A 51 12.67 -14.28 -7.85
N TYR A 52 13.16 -13.26 -8.53
CA TYR A 52 12.34 -12.33 -9.30
C TYR A 52 12.99 -12.08 -10.66
N GLU A 53 12.15 -11.83 -11.65
CA GLU A 53 12.55 -11.55 -13.02
C GLU A 53 11.87 -10.27 -13.49
N VAL A 54 12.45 -9.65 -14.52
CA VAL A 54 11.87 -8.47 -15.16
C VAL A 54 11.10 -8.87 -16.41
N ILE A 55 10.02 -8.17 -16.68
CA ILE A 55 9.19 -8.35 -17.88
C ILE A 55 9.09 -7.02 -18.66
N PRO A 56 8.87 -7.05 -19.98
CA PRO A 56 8.84 -5.84 -20.79
C PRO A 56 7.60 -4.98 -20.52
N VAL A 57 7.81 -3.66 -20.43
CA VAL A 57 6.77 -2.63 -20.28
C VAL A 57 6.23 -2.23 -21.66
N LEU A 58 4.93 -1.92 -21.76
CA LEU A 58 4.26 -1.61 -23.05
C LEU A 58 4.39 -0.15 -23.51
N GLU A 59 4.35 0.78 -22.57
CA GLU A 59 4.21 2.22 -22.82
C GLU A 59 5.49 2.96 -22.39
N PRO A 60 5.72 4.21 -22.83
CA PRO A 60 6.87 4.98 -22.39
C PRO A 60 6.88 5.14 -20.87
N SER A 61 8.09 5.32 -20.32
CA SER A 61 8.30 5.52 -18.89
C SER A 61 7.41 6.61 -18.32
N THR A 62 6.88 6.37 -17.13
CA THR A 62 6.09 7.33 -16.37
C THR A 62 6.77 8.70 -16.22
N ASN A 63 5.99 9.77 -16.23
CA ASN A 63 6.46 11.15 -16.02
C ASN A 63 5.45 11.90 -15.13
N PRO A 64 5.86 12.43 -13.95
CA PRO A 64 7.21 12.50 -13.37
C PRO A 64 7.80 11.11 -13.02
N PRO A 65 9.09 11.01 -12.66
CA PRO A 65 9.70 9.75 -12.21
C PRO A 65 8.88 9.07 -11.11
N ALA A 66 8.90 7.74 -11.04
CA ALA A 66 7.99 6.98 -10.17
C ALA A 66 8.05 7.38 -8.68
N SER A 67 9.24 7.71 -8.17
CA SER A 67 9.43 8.21 -6.80
C SER A 67 8.75 9.55 -6.51
N ALA A 68 8.52 10.35 -7.55
CA ALA A 68 7.83 11.64 -7.55
C ALA A 68 6.41 11.55 -8.14
N HIS A 69 5.92 10.37 -8.53
CA HIS A 69 4.62 10.24 -9.19
C HIS A 69 3.52 9.92 -8.17
N PRO A 70 2.54 10.82 -7.90
CA PRO A 70 1.56 10.61 -6.83
C PRO A 70 0.61 9.41 -7.05
N ASP A 71 0.41 9.00 -8.30
CA ASP A 71 -0.32 7.76 -8.59
C ASP A 71 0.49 6.47 -8.37
N LEU A 72 1.83 6.51 -8.36
CA LEU A 72 2.66 5.32 -8.17
C LEU A 72 3.22 5.24 -6.75
N ASN A 73 3.70 6.36 -6.22
CA ASN A 73 4.14 6.49 -4.84
C ASN A 73 3.01 7.10 -4.00
N LEU A 74 2.19 6.24 -3.40
CA LEU A 74 0.99 6.65 -2.67
C LEU A 74 1.28 7.58 -1.48
N ALA A 75 2.48 7.53 -0.90
CA ALA A 75 2.86 8.41 0.19
C ALA A 75 2.93 9.89 -0.20
N LEU A 76 3.09 10.21 -1.50
CA LEU A 76 3.03 11.59 -1.97
C LEU A 76 1.60 12.15 -1.93
N ARG A 77 0.60 11.31 -2.25
CA ARG A 77 -0.81 11.65 -1.99
C ARG A 77 -1.05 11.70 -0.49
N GLY A 78 -0.54 10.71 0.22
CA GLY A 78 -0.87 10.46 1.62
C GLY A 78 -2.30 9.97 1.79
N TYR A 79 -2.66 9.73 3.04
CA TYR A 79 -3.99 9.30 3.45
C TYR A 79 -4.23 9.69 4.91
N ARG A 80 -5.49 9.68 5.32
CA ARG A 80 -5.91 9.94 6.71
C ARG A 80 -6.87 8.85 7.17
N LEU A 81 -6.99 8.65 8.48
CA LEU A 81 -8.08 7.86 9.04
C LEU A 81 -9.41 8.44 8.54
N ALA A 82 -10.31 7.56 8.10
CA ALA A 82 -11.60 8.01 7.59
C ALA A 82 -12.44 8.61 8.75
N PRO A 83 -13.00 9.82 8.59
CA PRO A 83 -13.73 10.50 9.65
C PRO A 83 -15.07 9.80 9.92
N GLY A 84 -15.61 9.96 11.13
CA GLY A 84 -16.93 9.42 11.51
C GLY A 84 -16.94 7.94 11.86
N ASN A 85 -15.76 7.32 12.06
CA ASN A 85 -15.59 5.90 12.37
C ASN A 85 -16.39 4.97 11.44
N PRO A 86 -16.11 4.97 10.12
CA PRO A 86 -16.86 4.14 9.19
C PRO A 86 -16.74 2.66 9.51
N PHE A 87 -17.68 1.88 8.97
CA PHE A 87 -17.77 0.45 9.23
C PHE A 87 -16.49 -0.31 8.85
N LYS A 88 -15.97 -1.10 9.79
CA LYS A 88 -14.75 -1.91 9.63
C LYS A 88 -15.11 -3.38 9.39
N GLY A 89 -15.64 -3.66 8.21
CA GLY A 89 -16.06 -5.00 7.81
C GLY A 89 -16.44 -5.01 6.33
N PHE A 90 -16.98 -6.12 5.87
CA PHE A 90 -17.34 -6.25 4.46
C PHE A 90 -18.54 -5.39 4.10
N VAL A 91 -18.45 -4.75 2.93
CA VAL A 91 -19.57 -4.01 2.35
C VAL A 91 -20.04 -4.78 1.12
N PHE A 92 -21.33 -5.07 1.07
CA PHE A 92 -21.97 -5.71 -0.06
C PHE A 92 -22.62 -4.63 -0.90
N TYR A 93 -22.10 -4.46 -2.12
CA TYR A 93 -22.69 -3.60 -3.13
C TYR A 93 -23.56 -4.43 -4.07
N SER A 94 -24.57 -3.80 -4.68
CA SER A 94 -25.32 -4.39 -5.78
C SER A 94 -24.51 -4.38 -7.08
N GLY A 95 -24.96 -5.14 -8.08
CA GLY A 95 -24.40 -5.16 -9.43
C GLY A 95 -23.37 -6.27 -9.63
N ASP A 96 -22.86 -6.34 -10.86
CA ASP A 96 -21.98 -7.42 -11.32
C ASP A 96 -20.59 -7.33 -10.69
N ALA A 97 -19.90 -8.46 -10.65
CA ALA A 97 -18.50 -8.57 -10.24
C ALA A 97 -17.63 -8.90 -11.45
N ASP A 98 -16.43 -8.33 -11.50
CA ASP A 98 -15.46 -8.61 -12.57
C ASP A 98 -14.63 -9.85 -12.22
N ALA A 99 -14.61 -10.85 -13.12
CA ALA A 99 -13.81 -12.06 -12.96
C ALA A 99 -12.29 -11.81 -12.95
N TYR A 100 -11.82 -10.70 -13.51
CA TYR A 100 -10.40 -10.33 -13.55
C TYR A 100 -9.96 -9.41 -12.41
N ALA A 101 -10.85 -9.11 -11.47
CA ALA A 101 -10.50 -8.39 -10.25
C ALA A 101 -9.45 -9.16 -9.41
N PRO A 102 -8.55 -8.46 -8.70
CA PRO A 102 -7.64 -9.10 -7.76
C PRO A 102 -8.39 -9.82 -6.63
N ARG A 103 -8.00 -11.06 -6.36
CA ARG A 103 -8.49 -11.90 -5.27
C ARG A 103 -7.65 -11.63 -4.02
N LEU A 104 -8.09 -10.71 -3.16
CA LEU A 104 -7.27 -10.19 -2.07
C LEU A 104 -7.03 -11.17 -0.91
N THR A 105 -7.79 -12.26 -0.82
CA THR A 105 -7.51 -13.37 0.12
C THR A 105 -6.13 -13.98 -0.11
N ASP A 106 -5.64 -13.98 -1.36
CA ASP A 106 -4.31 -14.48 -1.71
C ASP A 106 -3.16 -13.70 -1.06
N LEU A 107 -3.42 -12.51 -0.50
CA LEU A 107 -2.40 -11.69 0.16
C LEU A 107 -1.75 -12.44 1.34
N PHE A 108 -2.53 -13.23 2.08
CA PHE A 108 -2.07 -13.99 3.24
C PHE A 108 -1.87 -15.47 2.89
N ALA A 109 -0.87 -16.09 3.53
CA ALA A 109 -0.48 -17.49 3.25
C ALA A 109 -1.66 -18.47 3.35
N ASP A 110 -2.47 -18.29 4.40
CA ASP A 110 -3.62 -19.10 4.81
C ASP A 110 -4.93 -18.72 4.10
N GLN A 111 -4.90 -17.71 3.22
CA GLN A 111 -6.07 -17.20 2.50
C GLN A 111 -7.25 -16.86 3.43
N ARG A 112 -6.95 -16.44 4.66
CA ARG A 112 -7.97 -16.14 5.66
C ARG A 112 -8.85 -14.97 5.24
N ALA A 113 -10.08 -14.96 5.77
CA ALA A 113 -10.90 -13.76 5.73
C ALA A 113 -10.16 -12.60 6.46
N PRO A 114 -10.05 -11.41 5.85
CA PRO A 114 -9.40 -10.27 6.48
C PRO A 114 -10.16 -9.82 7.74
N THR A 115 -9.41 -9.35 8.74
CA THR A 115 -9.97 -8.54 9.82
C THR A 115 -9.64 -7.08 9.56
N PHE A 116 -10.65 -6.24 9.35
CA PHE A 116 -10.48 -4.80 9.13
C PHE A 116 -10.26 -4.10 10.47
N ILE A 117 -9.07 -3.55 10.71
CA ILE A 117 -8.74 -2.88 11.98
C ILE A 117 -8.78 -1.36 11.87
N ASN A 118 -8.55 -0.81 10.66
CA ASN A 118 -8.74 0.61 10.35
C ASN A 118 -9.24 0.80 8.92
N VAL A 119 -9.75 1.99 8.66
CA VAL A 119 -10.20 2.44 7.34
C VAL A 119 -9.75 3.87 7.11
N TYR A 120 -9.37 4.17 5.87
CA TYR A 120 -8.68 5.40 5.52
C TYR A 120 -9.29 6.05 4.27
N GLN A 121 -9.06 7.36 4.14
CA GLN A 121 -9.28 8.15 2.95
C GLN A 121 -7.93 8.56 2.35
N VAL A 122 -7.66 8.08 1.15
CA VAL A 122 -6.55 8.55 0.31
C VAL A 122 -6.87 9.97 -0.16
N TYR A 123 -5.84 10.82 -0.30
CA TYR A 123 -6.00 12.11 -0.94
C TYR A 123 -6.02 11.96 -2.48
N GLN A 124 -7.00 12.59 -3.09
CA GLN A 124 -7.10 12.81 -4.52
C GLN A 124 -5.95 13.72 -4.97
N TRP A 125 -5.39 13.42 -6.13
CA TRP A 125 -4.47 14.30 -6.85
C TRP A 125 -5.21 14.90 -8.05
N ASP A 126 -4.93 16.16 -8.37
CA ASP A 126 -5.52 16.89 -9.49
C ASP A 126 -4.98 16.48 -10.87
N GLY A 127 -3.95 15.63 -10.91
CA GLY A 127 -3.30 15.17 -12.14
C GLY A 127 -2.19 16.10 -12.64
N ASN A 128 -1.91 17.20 -11.94
CA ASN A 128 -0.84 18.14 -12.30
C ASN A 128 0.33 18.00 -11.33
N TRP A 129 1.57 18.04 -11.81
CA TRP A 129 2.74 18.07 -10.92
C TRP A 129 3.15 19.52 -10.63
N PRO A 130 3.35 19.95 -9.37
CA PRO A 130 3.36 19.19 -8.10
C PRO A 130 1.98 18.95 -7.47
N GLY A 131 0.93 19.61 -7.96
CA GLY A 131 -0.47 19.26 -7.71
C GLY A 131 -1.05 19.66 -6.37
N SER A 132 -2.38 19.62 -6.32
CA SER A 132 -3.18 19.81 -5.11
C SER A 132 -3.74 18.48 -4.60
N PHE A 133 -3.91 18.39 -3.28
CA PHE A 133 -4.36 17.18 -2.60
C PHE A 133 -5.58 17.46 -1.71
N TRP A 134 -6.64 16.65 -1.86
CA TRP A 134 -7.85 16.74 -1.02
C TRP A 134 -8.44 15.35 -0.79
N PRO A 135 -9.10 15.08 0.34
CA PRO A 135 -9.54 13.73 0.67
C PRO A 135 -10.56 13.22 -0.35
N ILE A 136 -10.42 11.96 -0.78
CA ILE A 136 -11.45 11.28 -1.56
C ILE A 136 -12.61 10.99 -0.62
N LEU A 137 -13.77 11.57 -0.93
CA LEU A 137 -15.00 11.41 -0.15
C LEU A 137 -15.94 10.35 -0.73
N SER A 138 -15.56 9.76 -1.86
CA SER A 138 -16.38 8.86 -2.66
C SER A 138 -15.48 7.85 -3.37
N PRO A 139 -15.47 6.57 -2.93
CA PRO A 139 -16.19 6.03 -1.77
C PRO A 139 -15.72 6.65 -0.43
N GLU A 140 -16.52 6.45 0.64
CA GLU A 140 -16.18 6.98 1.99
C GLU A 140 -14.86 6.42 2.54
N VAL A 141 -14.49 5.20 2.11
CA VAL A 141 -13.25 4.49 2.43
C VAL A 141 -12.57 4.13 1.12
N THR A 142 -11.30 4.49 0.98
CA THR A 142 -10.47 4.22 -0.21
C THR A 142 -9.21 3.41 0.10
N MET A 143 -9.02 3.07 1.38
CA MET A 143 -7.96 2.18 1.84
C MET A 143 -8.40 1.47 3.12
N ALA A 144 -8.08 0.18 3.22
CA ALA A 144 -8.36 -0.65 4.38
C ALA A 144 -7.06 -1.01 5.09
N GLY A 145 -7.04 -0.90 6.42
CA GLY A 145 -6.02 -1.48 7.28
C GLY A 145 -6.45 -2.87 7.72
N LEU A 146 -5.71 -3.89 7.28
CA LEU A 146 -5.97 -5.29 7.58
C LEU A 146 -5.07 -5.76 8.72
N ALA A 147 -5.63 -6.52 9.65
CA ALA A 147 -4.85 -7.14 10.72
C ALA A 147 -3.81 -8.10 10.13
N ALA A 148 -2.59 -7.98 10.61
CA ALA A 148 -1.48 -8.83 10.24
C ALA A 148 -0.68 -9.25 11.49
N THR A 149 0.06 -10.34 11.37
CA THR A 149 1.12 -10.71 12.30
C THR A 149 2.43 -10.14 11.77
N ALA A 150 3.13 -9.35 12.57
CA ALA A 150 4.41 -8.76 12.18
C ALA A 150 5.37 -9.86 11.69
N GLY A 151 5.95 -9.65 10.51
CA GLY A 151 6.89 -10.58 9.89
C GLY A 151 6.25 -11.74 9.10
N GLU A 152 4.92 -11.91 9.11
CA GLU A 152 4.28 -12.90 8.24
C GLU A 152 4.49 -12.56 6.76
N ILE A 153 4.65 -13.59 5.93
CA ILE A 153 4.89 -13.40 4.49
C ILE A 153 3.60 -12.94 3.81
N LEU A 154 3.74 -11.92 2.96
CA LEU A 154 2.69 -11.42 2.09
C LEU A 154 2.97 -11.84 0.65
N TYR A 155 1.91 -12.15 -0.07
CA TYR A 155 1.97 -12.74 -1.40
C TYR A 155 1.25 -11.86 -2.42
N LEU A 156 1.64 -11.97 -3.70
CA LEU A 156 0.90 -11.33 -4.78
C LEU A 156 -0.52 -11.91 -4.85
N PRO A 157 -1.57 -11.06 -4.75
CA PRO A 157 -2.91 -11.49 -5.04
C PRO A 157 -3.06 -11.90 -6.50
N GLY A 158 -3.58 -13.10 -6.77
CA GLY A 158 -3.97 -13.47 -8.13
C GLY A 158 -5.26 -12.77 -8.55
N THR A 159 -5.78 -13.10 -9.73
CA THR A 159 -7.14 -12.77 -10.15
C THR A 159 -8.09 -13.95 -9.93
N PHE A 160 -9.40 -13.71 -9.88
CA PHE A 160 -10.36 -14.81 -9.70
C PHE A 160 -10.41 -15.75 -10.92
N THR A 161 -10.32 -15.19 -12.12
CA THR A 161 -10.05 -15.93 -13.36
C THR A 161 -8.60 -15.70 -13.77
N PRO A 162 -7.78 -16.75 -14.01
CA PRO A 162 -6.39 -16.59 -14.42
C PRO A 162 -6.23 -15.64 -15.61
N ASN A 163 -5.40 -14.61 -15.43
CA ASN A 163 -5.13 -13.61 -16.45
C ASN A 163 -3.66 -13.20 -16.41
N ALA A 164 -2.84 -13.86 -17.23
CA ALA A 164 -1.42 -13.53 -17.32
C ALA A 164 -1.23 -12.29 -18.20
N ILE A 165 -0.40 -11.36 -17.73
CA ILE A 165 -0.02 -10.16 -18.47
C ILE A 165 1.22 -10.39 -19.35
N TYR A 166 1.98 -11.46 -19.08
CA TYR A 166 3.18 -11.86 -19.84
C TYR A 166 3.52 -13.34 -19.61
N GLY A 167 3.94 -14.03 -20.69
CA GLY A 167 4.57 -15.36 -20.62
C GLY A 167 3.76 -16.44 -19.90
N ASP A 168 2.43 -16.35 -19.91
CA ASP A 168 1.47 -17.29 -19.28
C ASP A 168 1.56 -17.46 -17.75
N GLU A 169 2.50 -16.80 -17.07
CA GLU A 169 2.73 -16.98 -15.62
C GLU A 169 2.71 -15.68 -14.80
N TYR A 170 3.06 -14.55 -15.42
CA TYR A 170 3.13 -13.26 -14.73
C TYR A 170 1.76 -12.60 -14.71
N GLN A 171 1.29 -12.16 -13.53
CA GLN A 171 -0.02 -11.51 -13.38
C GLN A 171 0.06 -10.04 -12.99
N ALA A 172 1.17 -9.59 -12.41
CA ALA A 172 1.34 -8.20 -12.03
C ALA A 172 2.72 -7.66 -12.35
N LEU A 173 2.78 -6.36 -12.61
CA LEU A 173 3.98 -5.56 -12.77
C LEU A 173 4.20 -4.70 -11.51
N VAL A 174 5.44 -4.62 -11.02
CA VAL A 174 5.80 -3.72 -9.92
C VAL A 174 6.10 -2.33 -10.49
N LEU A 175 5.14 -1.41 -10.36
CA LEU A 175 5.31 -0.03 -10.82
C LEU A 175 6.15 0.82 -9.87
N TYR A 176 6.08 0.53 -8.58
CA TYR A 176 6.85 1.25 -7.57
C TYR A 176 7.17 0.34 -6.38
N ALA A 177 8.38 0.44 -5.85
CA ALA A 177 8.77 -0.23 -4.62
C ALA A 177 9.71 0.65 -3.79
N GLU A 178 9.46 0.69 -2.49
CA GLU A 178 10.35 1.22 -1.46
C GLU A 178 10.34 0.26 -0.27
N GLU A 179 11.16 0.50 0.76
CA GLU A 179 11.33 -0.46 1.87
C GLU A 179 10.01 -0.86 2.54
N GLU A 180 9.05 0.08 2.62
CA GLU A 180 7.80 -0.11 3.36
C GLU A 180 6.51 -0.03 2.53
N ARG A 181 6.63 0.04 1.20
CA ARG A 181 5.47 0.14 0.29
C ARG A 181 5.73 -0.38 -1.10
N LEU A 182 4.65 -0.79 -1.76
CA LEU A 182 4.70 -1.37 -3.09
C LEU A 182 3.43 -1.02 -3.89
N THR A 183 3.59 -0.74 -5.18
CA THR A 183 2.48 -0.53 -6.11
C THR A 183 2.53 -1.58 -7.22
N LEU A 184 1.44 -2.33 -7.33
CA LEU A 184 1.24 -3.44 -8.26
C LEU A 184 0.24 -3.06 -9.34
N LYS A 185 0.48 -3.48 -10.57
CA LYS A 185 -0.41 -3.27 -11.71
C LYS A 185 -0.72 -4.58 -12.42
N TYR A 186 -2.00 -4.83 -12.71
CA TYR A 186 -2.47 -6.06 -13.38
C TYR A 186 -2.51 -5.93 -14.92
N THR A 187 -1.63 -5.08 -15.45
CA THR A 187 -1.38 -4.84 -16.88
C THR A 187 0.10 -4.45 -17.04
N ARG A 188 0.57 -4.20 -18.28
CA ARG A 188 2.01 -3.93 -18.56
C ARG A 188 2.36 -2.47 -18.82
N GLU A 189 1.40 -1.56 -18.73
CA GLU A 189 1.62 -0.13 -18.89
C GLU A 189 2.23 0.47 -17.61
N ASP A 190 3.17 1.41 -17.78
CA ASP A 190 3.82 2.13 -16.67
C ASP A 190 2.96 3.30 -16.14
N ASN A 191 1.70 3.01 -15.86
CA ASN A 191 0.73 3.96 -15.32
C ASN A 191 -0.44 3.23 -14.64
N VAL A 192 -1.37 4.00 -14.08
CA VAL A 192 -2.54 3.50 -13.37
C VAL A 192 -3.84 3.63 -14.14
N ILE A 193 -3.80 4.05 -15.42
CA ILE A 193 -4.97 4.54 -16.16
C ILE A 193 -5.95 3.43 -16.49
N GLN A 194 -5.48 2.26 -16.95
CA GLN A 194 -6.35 1.13 -17.34
C GLN A 194 -6.07 -0.11 -16.52
N GLY A 195 -7.11 -0.81 -16.06
CA GLY A 195 -6.96 -2.04 -15.28
C GLY A 195 -6.60 -1.83 -13.81
N TYR A 196 -6.55 -2.93 -13.06
CA TYR A 196 -6.42 -2.88 -11.60
C TYR A 196 -5.03 -2.48 -11.12
N THR A 197 -4.98 -1.66 -10.08
CA THR A 197 -3.74 -1.30 -9.35
C THR A 197 -3.95 -1.54 -7.86
N ILE A 198 -2.96 -2.10 -7.19
CA ILE A 198 -2.95 -2.24 -5.73
C ILE A 198 -1.79 -1.43 -5.17
N HIS A 199 -2.08 -0.62 -4.16
CA HIS A 199 -1.08 -0.01 -3.30
C HIS A 199 -1.04 -0.72 -1.96
N LEU A 200 0.15 -1.13 -1.54
CA LEU A 200 0.43 -1.73 -0.23
C LEU A 200 1.32 -0.78 0.57
N GLU A 201 0.92 -0.52 1.82
CA GLU A 201 1.70 0.26 2.79
C GLU A 201 1.82 -0.53 4.10
N GLY A 202 2.87 -0.27 4.89
CA GLY A 202 3.10 -0.97 6.16
C GLY A 202 3.60 -2.39 5.95
N ILE A 203 4.39 -2.60 4.90
CA ILE A 203 5.03 -3.88 4.60
C ILE A 203 6.55 -3.76 4.79
N CYS A 204 7.27 -4.87 4.73
CA CYS A 204 8.70 -4.95 4.50
C CYS A 204 8.86 -5.55 3.11
N VAL A 205 9.15 -4.76 2.09
CA VAL A 205 9.34 -5.30 0.73
C VAL A 205 10.53 -6.25 0.72
N GLU A 206 10.40 -7.35 -0.03
CA GLU A 206 11.47 -8.33 -0.15
C GLU A 206 12.75 -7.66 -0.73
N PRO A 207 13.91 -7.75 -0.04
CA PRO A 207 15.11 -7.02 -0.44
C PRO A 207 15.62 -7.25 -1.88
N SER A 208 15.55 -8.48 -2.39
CA SER A 208 15.95 -8.78 -3.77
C SER A 208 14.95 -8.26 -4.80
N LEU A 209 13.64 -8.26 -4.48
CA LEU A 209 12.62 -7.59 -5.30
C LEU A 209 12.85 -6.07 -5.35
N LEU A 210 13.12 -5.46 -4.19
CA LEU A 210 13.39 -4.02 -4.10
C LEU A 210 14.67 -3.64 -4.85
N ALA A 211 15.72 -4.46 -4.74
CA ALA A 211 16.97 -4.25 -5.47
C ALA A 211 16.75 -4.35 -6.99
N LEU A 212 15.98 -5.35 -7.44
CA LEU A 212 15.64 -5.52 -8.86
C LEU A 212 14.83 -4.32 -9.38
N TYR A 213 13.82 -3.88 -8.63
CA TYR A 213 13.05 -2.69 -8.97
C TYR A 213 13.94 -1.45 -9.10
N ARG A 214 14.81 -1.19 -8.13
CA ARG A 214 15.71 -0.02 -8.14
C ARG A 214 16.68 -0.06 -9.33
N ALA A 215 17.20 -1.22 -9.69
CA ALA A 215 18.05 -1.40 -10.86
C ALA A 215 17.29 -1.12 -12.16
N SER A 216 16.07 -1.66 -12.28
CA SER A 216 15.17 -1.41 -13.41
C SER A 216 14.77 0.06 -13.55
N ASP A 217 14.47 0.72 -12.44
CA ASP A 217 14.09 2.14 -12.38
C ASP A 217 15.25 3.03 -12.84
N ALA A 218 16.45 2.81 -12.28
CA ALA A 218 17.67 3.50 -12.70
C ALA A 218 18.05 3.21 -14.17
N GLY A 219 17.67 2.02 -14.67
CA GLY A 219 17.88 1.59 -16.06
C GLY A 219 16.86 2.12 -17.07
N GLY A 220 15.93 3.01 -16.67
CA GLY A 220 14.98 3.65 -17.57
C GLY A 220 13.66 2.90 -17.76
N ARG A 221 13.35 1.91 -16.90
CA ARG A 221 12.02 1.29 -16.76
C ARG A 221 11.45 0.55 -17.98
N ALA A 222 12.24 0.29 -19.02
CA ALA A 222 11.81 -0.54 -20.15
C ALA A 222 11.45 -1.98 -19.73
N TYR A 223 12.01 -2.44 -18.62
CA TYR A 223 11.72 -3.71 -17.98
C TYR A 223 11.54 -3.49 -16.48
N LEU A 224 10.42 -3.95 -15.91
CA LEU A 224 10.12 -3.86 -14.49
C LEU A 224 9.87 -5.25 -13.91
N PRO A 225 10.03 -5.47 -12.59
CA PRO A 225 9.77 -6.77 -11.99
C PRO A 225 8.34 -7.25 -12.28
N GLY A 226 8.24 -8.46 -12.84
CA GLY A 226 6.98 -9.17 -12.99
C GLY A 226 6.78 -10.14 -11.82
N LEU A 227 5.55 -10.23 -11.31
CA LEU A 227 5.19 -11.15 -10.24
C LEU A 227 4.17 -12.20 -10.70
N LYS A 228 4.39 -13.43 -10.24
CA LYS A 228 3.52 -14.60 -10.44
C LYS A 228 2.51 -14.69 -9.29
N VAL A 229 1.38 -15.36 -9.53
CA VAL A 229 0.35 -15.58 -8.49
C VAL A 229 0.98 -16.21 -7.26
N ARG A 230 0.65 -15.67 -6.08
CA ARG A 230 1.17 -16.15 -4.81
C ARG A 230 2.70 -16.21 -4.74
N GLN A 231 3.40 -15.39 -5.52
CA GLN A 231 4.82 -15.14 -5.30
C GLN A 231 4.95 -14.26 -4.05
N PRO A 232 5.82 -14.60 -3.09
CA PRO A 232 6.10 -13.72 -1.96
C PRO A 232 6.57 -12.36 -2.46
N LEU A 233 6.06 -11.27 -1.90
CA LEU A 233 6.45 -9.89 -2.25
C LEU A 233 7.08 -9.12 -1.09
N GLY A 234 6.99 -9.67 0.11
CA GLY A 234 7.46 -9.03 1.32
C GLY A 234 6.85 -9.65 2.56
N ARG A 235 6.94 -8.92 3.68
CA ARG A 235 6.37 -9.31 4.97
C ARG A 235 5.52 -8.19 5.55
N ALA A 236 4.60 -8.48 6.46
CA ALA A 236 3.94 -7.42 7.22
C ALA A 236 4.96 -6.70 8.12
N ARG A 237 4.97 -5.36 8.10
CA ARG A 237 5.90 -4.55 8.91
C ARG A 237 5.56 -4.63 10.39
N GLY A 238 4.27 -4.64 10.69
CA GLY A 238 3.72 -4.64 12.04
C GLY A 238 2.39 -5.38 12.06
N SER A 239 1.48 -4.92 12.92
CA SER A 239 0.16 -5.54 13.08
C SER A 239 -0.88 -5.11 12.03
N GLU A 240 -0.51 -4.25 11.09
CA GLU A 240 -1.40 -3.70 10.08
C GLU A 240 -0.69 -3.65 8.72
N VAL A 241 -1.35 -4.19 7.69
CA VAL A 241 -1.02 -3.95 6.28
C VAL A 241 -2.15 -3.11 5.69
N LYS A 242 -1.83 -2.01 5.03
CA LYS A 242 -2.83 -1.16 4.40
C LYS A 242 -2.90 -1.44 2.91
N ILE A 243 -4.11 -1.55 2.39
CA ILE A 243 -4.37 -1.81 0.98
C ILE A 243 -5.32 -0.77 0.41
N ALA A 244 -4.93 -0.17 -0.72
CA ALA A 244 -5.81 0.63 -1.56
C ALA A 244 -5.88 -0.02 -2.94
N VAL A 245 -7.09 -0.07 -3.51
CA VAL A 245 -7.32 -0.66 -4.84
C VAL A 245 -7.77 0.44 -5.77
N ARG A 246 -7.25 0.43 -6.99
CA ARG A 246 -7.79 1.23 -8.09
C ARG A 246 -8.30 0.34 -9.19
N ASP A 247 -9.39 0.78 -9.80
CA ASP A 247 -9.89 0.28 -11.07
C ASP A 247 -9.83 1.44 -12.07
N THR A 248 -9.05 1.26 -13.13
CA THR A 248 -8.97 2.21 -14.25
C THR A 248 -8.74 3.65 -13.76
N GLY A 249 -7.74 3.80 -12.90
CA GLY A 249 -7.34 5.09 -12.31
C GLY A 249 -8.21 5.58 -11.15
N THR A 250 -9.32 4.94 -10.80
CA THR A 250 -10.19 5.41 -9.70
C THR A 250 -9.97 4.57 -8.43
N PHE A 251 -9.81 5.21 -7.27
CA PHE A 251 -9.76 4.49 -6.00
C PHE A 251 -11.13 3.90 -5.64
N MET A 252 -11.14 2.62 -5.30
CA MET A 252 -12.33 1.83 -4.99
C MET A 252 -12.45 1.60 -3.48
N ASP A 253 -13.59 1.08 -3.02
CA ASP A 253 -13.76 0.66 -1.64
C ASP A 253 -13.17 -0.75 -1.46
N PRO A 254 -12.03 -0.91 -0.77
CA PRO A 254 -11.40 -2.22 -0.57
C PRO A 254 -12.21 -3.15 0.34
N ARG A 255 -13.31 -2.68 0.95
CA ARG A 255 -14.23 -3.52 1.73
C ARG A 255 -15.25 -4.26 0.86
N SER A 256 -15.36 -3.93 -0.44
CA SER A 256 -16.34 -4.56 -1.32
C SER A 256 -16.15 -6.07 -1.40
N HIS A 257 -17.06 -6.83 -0.80
CA HIS A 257 -16.97 -8.29 -0.75
C HIS A 257 -17.04 -8.89 -2.15
N LYS A 258 -18.01 -8.44 -2.96
CA LYS A 258 -18.24 -8.97 -4.31
C LYS A 258 -17.08 -8.75 -5.26
N ASP A 259 -16.27 -7.72 -5.04
CA ASP A 259 -15.20 -7.36 -5.98
C ASP A 259 -13.88 -8.04 -5.60
N TRP A 260 -13.56 -8.08 -4.30
CA TRP A 260 -12.20 -8.42 -3.87
C TRP A 260 -12.11 -9.69 -3.00
N TRP A 261 -13.23 -10.15 -2.45
CA TRP A 261 -13.27 -11.15 -1.36
C TRP A 261 -14.31 -12.26 -1.60
N ARG A 262 -14.69 -12.53 -2.85
CA ARG A 262 -15.79 -13.45 -3.21
C ARG A 262 -15.67 -14.86 -2.67
N ASP A 263 -14.43 -15.32 -2.47
CA ASP A 263 -14.08 -16.63 -1.94
C ASP A 263 -14.18 -16.69 -0.41
N VAL A 264 -14.32 -15.55 0.27
CA VAL A 264 -14.68 -15.51 1.68
C VAL A 264 -16.16 -15.86 1.81
N PRO A 265 -16.52 -17.01 2.41
CA PRO A 265 -17.91 -17.45 2.49
C PRO A 265 -18.71 -16.52 3.40
N VAL A 266 -19.87 -16.06 2.93
CA VAL A 266 -20.79 -15.28 3.75
C VAL A 266 -21.42 -16.19 4.80
N SER A 267 -20.85 -16.15 6.01
CA SER A 267 -21.31 -16.93 7.17
C SER A 267 -21.75 -15.99 8.29
N SER A 268 -22.48 -16.52 9.28
CA SER A 268 -22.99 -15.74 10.43
C SER A 268 -21.91 -15.03 11.24
N ASN A 269 -20.65 -15.46 11.12
CA ASN A 269 -19.53 -14.96 11.93
C ASN A 269 -18.78 -13.81 11.26
N ILE A 270 -19.17 -13.44 10.04
CA ILE A 270 -18.59 -12.31 9.32
C ILE A 270 -19.47 -11.09 9.52
N ILE A 271 -18.86 -9.99 9.95
CA ILE A 271 -19.57 -8.71 10.09
C ILE A 271 -19.62 -8.04 8.73
N TRP A 272 -20.83 -7.76 8.24
CA TRP A 272 -21.04 -7.12 6.95
C TRP A 272 -22.17 -6.09 6.98
N ARG A 273 -22.22 -5.25 5.94
CA ARG A 273 -23.32 -4.30 5.68
C ARG A 273 -23.76 -4.35 4.23
N TRP A 274 -25.05 -4.19 3.98
CA TRP A 274 -25.61 -4.04 2.64
C TRP A 274 -25.63 -2.56 2.27
N ALA A 275 -24.76 -2.14 1.35
CA ALA A 275 -24.53 -0.73 1.04
C ALA A 275 -25.83 0.02 0.66
N PRO A 276 -26.73 -0.50 -0.21
CA PRO A 276 -27.96 0.21 -0.59
C PRO A 276 -28.89 0.64 0.57
N GLU A 277 -28.85 -0.07 1.70
CA GLU A 277 -29.64 0.26 2.89
C GLU A 277 -28.95 1.25 3.83
N GLU A 278 -27.67 1.53 3.60
CA GLU A 278 -26.89 2.35 4.50
C GLU A 278 -27.06 3.86 4.23
N PRO A 279 -27.29 4.69 5.27
CA PRO A 279 -27.48 6.13 5.10
C PRO A 279 -26.31 6.82 4.40
N TRP A 280 -25.07 6.39 4.66
CA TRP A 280 -23.87 6.95 4.02
C TRP A 280 -23.89 6.68 2.51
N PHE A 281 -24.30 5.49 2.08
CA PHE A 281 -24.37 5.12 0.67
C PHE A 281 -25.51 5.86 -0.03
N GLN A 282 -26.67 5.99 0.61
CA GLN A 282 -27.78 6.76 0.06
C GLN A 282 -27.44 8.26 -0.07
N ALA A 283 -26.80 8.84 0.95
CA ALA A 283 -26.30 10.21 0.88
C ALA A 283 -25.27 10.37 -0.23
N HIS A 284 -24.40 9.38 -0.40
CA HIS A 284 -23.41 9.33 -1.47
C HIS A 284 -24.06 9.26 -2.87
N GLN A 285 -25.03 8.37 -3.10
CA GLN A 285 -25.78 8.28 -4.35
C GLN A 285 -26.51 9.59 -4.68
N ARG A 286 -27.13 10.24 -3.68
CA ARG A 286 -27.74 11.57 -3.86
C ARG A 286 -26.72 12.62 -4.27
N ALA A 287 -25.56 12.67 -3.62
CA ALA A 287 -24.50 13.63 -3.95
C ALA A 287 -23.94 13.43 -5.37
N ILE A 288 -23.80 12.18 -5.84
CA ILE A 288 -23.45 11.88 -7.24
C ILE A 288 -24.51 12.46 -8.19
N LEU A 289 -25.78 12.12 -7.96
CA LEU A 289 -26.88 12.58 -8.82
C LEU A 289 -26.96 14.11 -8.88
N GLU A 290 -26.75 14.80 -7.75
CA GLU A 290 -26.69 16.26 -7.71
C GLU A 290 -25.52 16.83 -8.50
N ARG A 291 -24.33 16.21 -8.44
CA ARG A 291 -23.17 16.63 -9.25
C ARG A 291 -23.42 16.43 -10.74
N LEU A 292 -24.03 15.31 -11.13
CA LEU A 292 -24.38 15.03 -12.53
C LEU A 292 -25.39 16.03 -13.08
N ARG A 293 -26.36 16.46 -12.26
CA ARG A 293 -27.32 17.52 -12.63
C ARG A 293 -26.70 18.91 -12.76
N ARG A 294 -25.54 19.15 -12.14
CA ARG A 294 -24.82 20.44 -12.15
C ARG A 294 -23.78 20.57 -13.26
N LYS A 295 -23.50 19.50 -14.02
CA LYS A 295 -22.70 19.63 -15.25
C LYS A 295 -23.61 20.22 -16.35
N PRO A 296 -23.29 21.41 -16.89
CA PRO A 296 -24.00 21.97 -18.04
C PRO A 296 -23.78 21.11 -19.30
#